data_AF-A0A0S2I379-F1
#
_entry.id   AF-A0A0S2I379-F1
#
_cell.length_a   1.000
_cell.length_b   1.000
_cell.length_c   1.000
_cell.angle_alpha   90.00
_cell.angle_beta   90.00
_cell.angle_gamma   90.00
#
_symmetry.space_group_name_H-M   'P 1'
#
loop_
_entity.id
_entity.type
_entity.pdbx_description
1 polymer ?
#
loop_
_entity_poly.entity_id
_entity_poly.type
_entity_poly.pdbx_seq_one_letter_code
_entity_poly.pdbx_strand_id
1 'polypeptide(L)'
;MVAVLVIMTAGALLGYFLRKQPKIVMINDKLIMLAVFGLLFLMGVAIGSNPTIIQKLPVLGAQALLIAVVGIAGSVVAGSVVYYFFFHKKY
;
A
#
# COMPACT_ATOMS: atom_id res chain seq x y z
N MET A 1 -8.42 7.91 -14.63
CA MET A 1 -8.62 6.52 -14.16
C MET A 1 -8.12 5.49 -15.15
N VAL A 2 -8.61 5.47 -16.40
CA VAL A 2 -8.12 4.55 -17.44
C VAL A 2 -6.60 4.65 -17.65
N ALA A 3 -6.05 5.87 -17.71
CA ALA A 3 -4.60 6.06 -17.86
C ALA A 3 -3.78 5.42 -16.72
N VAL A 4 -4.24 5.50 -15.48
CA VAL A 4 -3.58 4.89 -14.32
C VAL A 4 -3.58 3.37 -14.45
N LEU A 5 -4.73 2.79 -14.82
CA LEU A 5 -4.84 1.34 -15.05
C LEU A 5 -3.91 0.86 -16.16
N VAL A 6 -3.79 1.62 -17.26
CA VAL A 6 -2.88 1.30 -18.38
C VAL A 6 -1.43 1.32 -17.91
N ILE A 7 -1.01 2.34 -17.17
CA ILE A 7 0.36 2.44 -16.67
C ILE A 7 0.66 1.33 -15.66
N MET A 8 -0.26 1.01 -14.76
CA MET A 8 -0.08 -0.08 -13.78
C MET A 8 0.02 -1.45 -14.45
N THR A 9 -0.86 -1.73 -15.42
CA THR A 9 -0.83 -3.00 -16.17
C THR A 9 0.41 -3.11 -17.04
N ALA A 10 0.81 -2.05 -17.74
CA ALA A 10 2.06 -2.01 -18.51
C ALA A 10 3.28 -2.21 -17.60
N GLY A 11 3.33 -1.53 -16.45
CA GLY A 11 4.40 -1.68 -15.46
C GLY A 11 4.50 -3.10 -14.89
N ALA A 12 3.37 -3.76 -14.61
CA ALA A 12 3.33 -5.14 -14.15
C ALA A 12 3.83 -6.13 -15.23
N LEU A 13 3.43 -5.94 -16.49
CA LEU A 13 3.89 -6.76 -17.61
C LEU A 13 5.41 -6.60 -17.85
N LEU A 14 5.90 -5.36 -17.83
CA LEU A 14 7.33 -5.07 -17.93
C LEU A 14 8.11 -5.69 -16.76
N GLY A 15 7.60 -5.54 -15.52
CA GLY A 15 8.18 -6.15 -14.34
C GLY A 15 8.24 -7.68 -14.43
N TYR A 16 7.21 -8.32 -14.99
CA TYR A 16 7.20 -9.77 -15.21
C TYR A 16 8.29 -10.22 -16.19
N PHE A 17 8.51 -9.49 -17.29
CA PHE A 17 9.55 -9.82 -18.26
C PHE A 17 10.97 -9.62 -17.70
N LEU A 18 11.17 -8.56 -16.90
CA LEU A 18 12.47 -8.20 -16.33
C LEU A 18 12.83 -8.98 -15.04
N ARG A 19 11.88 -9.69 -14.44
CA ARG A 19 12.04 -10.43 -13.16
C ARG A 19 13.21 -11.42 -13.15
N LYS A 20 13.60 -11.97 -14.30
CA LYS A 20 14.67 -12.98 -14.40
C LYS A 20 16.09 -12.41 -14.24
N GLN A 21 16.25 -11.08 -14.25
CA GLN A 21 17.56 -10.42 -14.18
C GLN A 21 17.83 -9.90 -12.75
N PRO A 22 18.65 -10.59 -11.94
CA PRO A 22 18.81 -10.25 -10.51
C PRO A 22 19.41 -8.85 -10.29
N LYS A 23 20.28 -8.37 -11.20
CA LYS A 23 20.84 -7.01 -11.14
C LYS A 23 19.77 -5.93 -11.29
N ILE A 24 18.80 -6.14 -12.20
CA ILE A 24 17.71 -5.20 -12.44
C ILE A 24 16.78 -5.15 -11.23
N VAL A 25 16.44 -6.32 -10.68
CA VAL A 25 15.61 -6.42 -9.47
C VAL A 25 16.26 -5.69 -8.29
N MET A 26 17.57 -5.90 -8.06
CA MET A 26 18.29 -5.25 -6.97
C MET A 26 18.34 -3.71 -7.10
N ILE A 27 18.51 -3.19 -8.32
CA ILE A 27 18.47 -1.74 -8.57
C ILE A 27 17.05 -1.21 -8.34
N ASN A 28 16.04 -1.93 -8.85
CA ASN A 28 14.65 -1.57 -8.69
C ASN A 28 14.24 -1.50 -7.20
N ASP A 29 14.68 -2.44 -6.36
CA ASP A 29 14.40 -2.42 -4.93
C ASP A 29 14.96 -1.16 -4.26
N LYS A 30 16.18 -0.74 -4.61
CA LYS A 30 16.78 0.51 -4.11
C LYS A 30 16.02 1.75 -4.60
N LEU A 31 15.61 1.75 -5.88
CA LEU A 31 14.85 2.85 -6.46
C LEU A 31 13.46 2.97 -5.83
N ILE A 32 12.76 1.86 -5.59
CA ILE A 32 11.47 1.85 -4.90
C ILE A 32 11.63 2.40 -3.49
N MET A 33 12.64 1.95 -2.75
CA MET A 33 12.89 2.47 -1.40
C MET A 33 13.12 3.99 -1.42
N LEU A 34 13.97 4.48 -2.32
CA LEU A 34 14.21 5.91 -2.49
C LEU A 34 12.94 6.68 -2.88
N ALA A 35 12.13 6.12 -3.77
CA ALA A 35 10.86 6.70 -4.19
C ALA A 35 9.84 6.75 -3.05
N VAL A 36 9.73 5.70 -2.22
CA VAL A 36 8.86 5.67 -1.04
C VAL A 36 9.27 6.76 -0.05
N PHE A 37 10.56 6.88 0.26
CA PHE A 37 11.04 7.96 1.12
C PHE A 37 10.74 9.34 0.54
N GLY A 38 10.99 9.53 -0.75
CA GLY A 38 10.65 10.77 -1.45
C GLY A 38 9.16 11.09 -1.38
N LEU A 39 8.30 10.13 -1.70
CA LEU A 39 6.84 10.29 -1.66
C LEU A 39 6.34 10.57 -0.25
N LEU A 40 6.84 9.87 0.77
CA LEU A 40 6.47 10.12 2.17
C LEU A 40 6.89 11.53 2.62
N PHE A 41 8.08 11.99 2.22
CA PHE A 41 8.55 13.34 2.50
C PHE A 41 7.66 14.39 1.82
N LEU A 42 7.42 14.24 0.51
CA LEU A 42 6.54 15.14 -0.25
C LEU A 42 5.13 15.16 0.32
N MET A 43 4.59 13.99 0.70
CA MET A 43 3.29 13.87 1.35
C MET A 43 3.27 14.66 2.68
N GLY A 44 4.31 14.52 3.51
CA GLY A 44 4.44 15.28 4.75
C GLY A 44 4.44 16.79 4.51
N VAL A 45 5.21 17.27 3.52
CA VAL A 45 5.24 18.70 3.14
C VAL A 45 3.89 19.17 2.61
N ALA A 46 3.23 18.40 1.75
CA ALA A 46 1.94 18.75 1.17
C ALA A 46 0.82 18.84 2.23
N ILE A 47 0.81 17.94 3.20
CA ILE A 47 -0.14 17.97 4.32
C ILE A 47 0.21 19.13 5.27
N GLY A 48 1.50 19.29 5.62
CA GLY A 48 1.96 20.29 6.57
C GLY A 48 1.80 21.74 6.11
N SER A 49 1.90 21.99 4.80
CA SER A 49 1.72 23.32 4.21
C SER A 49 0.26 23.72 4.02
N ASN A 50 -0.70 22.79 4.18
CA ASN A 50 -2.12 23.08 4.03
C ASN A 50 -2.79 23.31 5.40
N PRO A 51 -3.09 24.57 5.78
CA PRO A 51 -3.64 24.88 7.11
C PRO A 51 -5.01 24.22 7.34
N THR A 52 -5.79 23.99 6.29
CA THR A 52 -7.10 23.32 6.37
C THR A 52 -6.95 21.86 6.81
N ILE A 53 -5.91 21.18 6.31
CA ILE A 53 -5.64 19.78 6.65
C ILE A 53 -5.04 19.69 8.06
N ILE A 54 -4.08 20.57 8.39
CA ILE A 54 -3.45 20.62 9.72
C ILE A 54 -4.47 20.89 10.83
N GLN A 55 -5.42 21.81 10.64
CA GLN A 55 -6.46 22.07 11.65
C GLN A 55 -7.41 20.88 11.84
N LYS A 56 -7.69 20.12 10.77
CA LYS A 56 -8.54 18.93 10.83
C LYS A 56 -7.78 17.65 11.15
N LEU A 57 -6.45 17.73 11.32
CA LEU A 57 -5.57 16.57 11.52
C LEU A 57 -5.97 15.71 12.72
N PRO A 58 -6.42 16.26 13.88
CA PRO A 58 -6.89 15.43 14.99
C PRO A 58 -8.12 14.58 14.62
N VAL A 59 -9.08 15.17 13.89
CA VAL A 59 -10.30 14.48 13.48
C VAL A 59 -9.98 13.45 12.39
N LEU A 60 -9.21 13.85 11.37
CA LEU A 60 -8.78 12.96 10.29
C LEU A 60 -7.91 11.81 10.82
N GLY A 61 -7.02 12.10 11.78
CA GLY A 61 -6.15 11.12 12.43
C GLY A 61 -6.95 10.11 13.25
N ALA A 62 -7.92 10.57 14.04
CA ALA A 62 -8.81 9.68 14.80
C ALA A 62 -9.64 8.79 13.88
N GLN A 63 -10.20 9.35 12.79
CA GLN A 63 -10.91 8.58 11.77
C GLN A 63 -10.00 7.55 11.10
N ALA A 64 -8.80 7.95 10.69
CA ALA A 64 -7.82 7.05 10.09
C ALA A 64 -7.41 5.92 11.04
N LEU A 65 -7.23 6.22 12.33
CA LEU A 65 -6.90 5.22 13.34
C LEU A 65 -8.05 4.23 13.54
N LEU A 66 -9.29 4.71 13.61
CA LEU A 66 -10.47 3.84 13.71
C LEU A 66 -10.59 2.93 12.48
N ILE A 67 -10.45 3.49 11.27
CA ILE A 67 -10.48 2.72 10.02
C ILE A 67 -9.35 1.69 9.99
N ALA A 68 -8.14 2.05 10.42
CA ALA A 68 -7.00 1.14 10.47
C ALA A 68 -7.27 -0.03 11.44
N VAL A 69 -7.73 0.25 12.66
CA VAL A 69 -8.03 -0.78 13.66
C VAL A 69 -9.15 -1.71 13.18
N VAL A 70 -10.25 -1.15 12.70
CA VAL A 70 -11.39 -1.95 12.18
C VAL A 70 -10.99 -2.76 10.96
N GLY A 71 -10.20 -2.16 10.04
CA GLY A 71 -9.71 -2.83 8.84
C GLY A 71 -8.76 -3.99 9.16
N ILE A 72 -7.84 -3.80 10.12
CA ILE A 72 -6.93 -4.87 10.59
C ILE A 72 -7.73 -5.97 11.27
N ALA A 73 -8.60 -5.61 12.23
CA ALA A 73 -9.43 -6.58 12.94
C ALA A 73 -10.31 -7.39 11.98
N GLY A 74 -10.99 -6.72 11.05
CA GLY A 74 -11.80 -7.36 10.02
C GLY A 74 -10.99 -8.28 9.10
N SER A 75 -9.78 -7.85 8.69
CA SER A 75 -8.89 -8.67 7.85
C SER A 75 -8.41 -9.93 8.57
N VAL A 76 -8.07 -9.82 9.86
CA VAL A 76 -7.68 -10.97 10.69
C VAL A 76 -8.86 -11.94 10.85
N VAL A 77 -10.04 -11.43 11.20
CA VAL A 77 -11.25 -12.27 11.37
C VAL A 77 -11.61 -12.96 10.06
N ALA A 78 -11.65 -12.24 8.94
CA ALA A 78 -11.94 -12.83 7.63
C ALA A 78 -10.90 -13.88 7.24
N GLY A 79 -9.62 -13.61 7.46
CA GLY A 79 -8.54 -14.57 7.25
C GLY A 79 -8.69 -15.84 8.09
N SER A 80 -9.06 -15.70 9.36
CA SER A 80 -9.33 -16.84 10.26
C SER A 80 -10.56 -17.64 9.84
N VAL A 81 -11.63 -16.98 9.40
CA VAL A 81 -12.83 -17.65 8.89
C VAL A 81 -12.52 -18.45 7.63
N VAL A 82 -11.82 -17.85 6.65
CA VAL A 82 -11.40 -18.54 5.43
C VAL A 82 -10.47 -19.71 5.77
N TYR A 83 -9.53 -19.51 6.70
CA TYR A 83 -8.64 -20.58 7.16
C TYR A 83 -9.43 -21.73 7.79
N TYR A 84 -10.41 -21.46 8.64
CA TYR A 84 -11.25 -22.49 9.23
C TYR A 84 -12.09 -23.22 8.17
N PHE A 85 -12.80 -22.51 7.29
CA PHE A 85 -13.68 -23.15 6.31
C PHE A 85 -12.95 -23.94 5.22
N PHE A 86 -11.82 -23.44 4.70
CA PHE A 86 -11.09 -24.09 3.61
C PHE A 86 -10.00 -25.05 4.09
N PHE A 87 -9.34 -24.77 5.22
CA PHE A 87 -8.21 -25.58 5.68
C PHE A 87 -8.52 -26.52 6.86
N HIS A 88 -9.72 -26.50 7.47
CA HIS A 88 -10.15 -27.55 8.41
C HIS A 88 -10.80 -28.79 7.76
N LYS A 89 -10.71 -28.98 6.44
CA LYS A 89 -11.12 -30.25 5.83
C LYS A 89 -10.02 -31.30 5.94
N LYS A 90 -9.97 -31.89 7.14
CA LYS A 90 -9.73 -33.32 7.46
C LYS A 90 -8.38 -33.94 7.02
N TYR A 91 -7.44 -34.02 7.97
CA TYR A 91 -6.69 -35.26 8.16
C TYR A 91 -7.66 -36.34 8.66
#